data_AF-A0AAD8QCB3-F1
#
_entry.id   AF-A0AAD8QCB3-F1
#
_cell.length_a   1.000
_cell.length_b   1.000
_cell.length_c   1.000
_cell.angle_alpha   90.00
_cell.angle_beta   90.00
_cell.angle_gamma   90.00
#
_symmetry.space_group_name_H-M   'P 1'
#
loop_
_entity.id
_entity.type
_entity.pdbx_description
1 polymer ?
#
loop_
_entity_poly.entity_id
_entity_poly.type
_entity_poly.pdbx_seq_one_letter_code
_entity_poly.pdbx_strand_id
1 'polypeptide(L)'
;GGGSGKRLKRNLTNQPFEMTTLATKRKGVNPFDGASSDDNRRKKNTKNSSQGDWKKRSPQPQGAKPNGAKKGSKGIGSTQSRGGFGTQNNNNTHAQGADSTDYETDDATSNAVGDGTPYSDRIFSQLRKDAIMPPRWPSDPGNTTSKAAMAKFREEYKTYRDRARSSLMRAGLIDDPDKPKRLEDAIVFKGICDAMCPDFEKITRITEFDVQSAEKDPQTTFAITSKMVKKLARSAAGQEAPLPMDVRSTAALRKTLDYLIDDLLQTDENLPSLHGFLWDRTRAIRRDFIFHSSMSPEEMKDQVYCLETIARFHVTSLHLLSQEGFAPEDFSEQQEIEQLGKSLLSLMFAYDDCKPQGVVCENEAEFRAYHLLFSANKPNILDDVQKEWGDSRFWTESDEIRTAVSLVESLQSAEDFHGPLGSGPSMAVSGAHRTYFRILESKQVSYTMACFAEIHLGQLRRSVLRSLKKAYTRPRHGAKDITPSTLNRFLRFDTEAQAIDFVEQHGLGFSDGQGPSGEPVRYLDTSQRLTWPRIHHSFSHQLVERKRGHRGLPDVIHSTIPDQSTQTA
;
A
#
# COMPACT_ATOMS: atom_id res chain seq x y z
N GLY A 1 27.10 45.70 -52.75
CA GLY A 1 26.71 46.81 -51.86
C GLY A 1 25.76 46.25 -50.83
N GLY A 2 25.89 46.46 -49.52
CA GLY A 2 26.34 47.67 -48.82
C GLY A 2 25.10 48.37 -48.25
N GLY A 3 24.92 48.35 -46.92
CA GLY A 3 23.87 49.08 -46.20
C GLY A 3 23.27 48.26 -45.04
N SER A 4 23.90 48.15 -43.86
CA SER A 4 23.93 49.15 -42.77
C SER A 4 22.59 49.31 -42.03
N GLY A 5 22.32 48.43 -41.06
CA GLY A 5 21.28 48.59 -40.06
C GLY A 5 21.75 49.48 -38.90
N LYS A 6 21.02 50.58 -38.63
CA LYS A 6 21.26 51.48 -37.49
C LYS A 6 20.64 50.92 -36.21
N ARG A 7 21.47 50.86 -35.15
CA ARG A 7 21.11 50.68 -33.75
C ARG A 7 20.19 51.81 -33.26
N LEU A 8 19.16 51.43 -32.48
CA LEU A 8 18.56 52.29 -31.46
C LEU A 8 18.62 51.54 -30.11
N LYS A 9 19.32 52.17 -29.16
CA LYS A 9 19.45 51.75 -27.76
C LYS A 9 18.11 51.93 -27.05
N ARG A 10 17.68 50.95 -26.26
CA ARG A 10 16.71 51.15 -25.18
C ARG A 10 17.32 50.68 -23.86
N ASN A 11 17.24 51.58 -22.89
CA ASN A 11 17.83 51.49 -21.56
C ASN A 11 17.26 50.32 -20.76
N LEU A 12 18.14 49.62 -20.04
CA LEU A 12 17.77 48.78 -18.91
C LEU A 12 17.31 49.66 -17.74
N THR A 13 16.12 49.39 -17.24
CA THR A 13 15.74 49.67 -15.85
C THR A 13 15.23 48.37 -15.25
N ASN A 14 15.95 47.89 -14.25
CA ASN A 14 15.63 46.71 -13.45
C ASN A 14 14.25 46.87 -12.79
N GLN A 15 13.38 45.89 -13.01
CA GLN A 15 12.31 45.53 -12.07
C GLN A 15 12.39 44.03 -11.76
N PRO A 16 12.09 43.60 -10.53
CA PRO A 16 12.18 42.20 -10.13
C PRO A 16 11.07 41.38 -10.79
N PHE A 17 11.40 40.17 -11.22
CA PHE A 17 10.45 39.19 -11.74
C PHE A 17 9.47 38.77 -10.63
N GLU A 18 8.18 39.09 -10.80
CA GLU A 18 7.09 38.46 -10.06
C GLU A 18 6.96 37.00 -10.49
N MET A 19 7.10 36.08 -9.52
CA MET A 19 6.79 34.66 -9.69
C MET A 19 5.27 34.45 -9.67
N THR A 20 4.66 34.37 -10.85
CA THR A 20 3.34 33.75 -11.00
C THR A 20 3.49 32.24 -10.98
N THR A 21 3.12 31.61 -9.86
CA THR A 21 2.96 30.16 -9.74
C THR A 21 1.84 29.69 -10.67
N LEU A 22 2.19 28.92 -11.70
CA LEU A 22 1.22 28.22 -12.55
C LEU A 22 0.64 27.03 -11.79
N ALA A 23 -0.43 27.28 -11.02
CA ALA A 23 -1.28 26.24 -10.50
C ALA A 23 -2.04 25.58 -11.68
N THR A 24 -1.49 24.51 -12.23
CA THR A 24 -2.21 23.68 -13.22
C THR A 24 -3.44 23.06 -12.56
N LYS A 25 -4.61 23.58 -12.94
CA LYS A 25 -5.93 23.04 -12.62
C LYS A 25 -6.09 21.67 -13.31
N ARG A 26 -5.68 20.58 -12.67
CA ARG A 26 -5.82 19.21 -13.22
C ARG A 26 -7.10 18.56 -12.66
N LYS A 27 -8.04 18.25 -13.57
CA LYS A 27 -9.21 17.39 -13.29
C LYS A 27 -8.75 15.93 -13.32
N GLY A 28 -8.88 15.22 -12.20
CA GLY A 28 -8.61 13.79 -12.09
C GLY A 28 -8.61 13.37 -10.63
N VAL A 29 -9.09 12.15 -10.35
CA VAL A 29 -9.29 11.56 -9.01
C VAL A 29 -8.14 11.87 -8.06
N ASN A 30 -8.46 12.35 -6.85
CA ASN A 30 -7.47 12.59 -5.81
C ASN A 30 -6.86 11.22 -5.40
N PRO A 31 -5.57 10.95 -5.64
CA PRO A 31 -4.91 9.68 -5.29
C PRO A 31 -4.99 9.33 -3.81
N PHE A 32 -5.32 10.36 -3.03
CA PHE A 32 -5.31 10.44 -1.59
C PHE A 32 -6.71 10.28 -0.96
N ASP A 33 -7.76 10.11 -1.77
CA ASP A 33 -9.09 9.76 -1.28
C ASP A 33 -9.14 8.28 -0.89
N GLY A 34 -9.28 8.03 0.41
CA GLY A 34 -9.61 6.74 0.98
C GLY A 34 -11.06 6.37 0.71
N ALA A 35 -11.44 6.23 -0.56
CA ALA A 35 -12.77 5.76 -0.93
C ALA A 35 -13.01 4.37 -0.34
N SER A 36 -13.97 4.32 0.58
CA SER A 36 -14.51 3.12 1.23
C SER A 36 -14.97 2.12 0.19
N SER A 37 -14.36 0.93 0.18
CA SER A 37 -14.83 -0.19 -0.65
C SER A 37 -15.94 -0.93 0.09
N ASP A 38 -17.15 -0.39 0.06
CA ASP A 38 -18.37 -1.17 0.27
C ASP A 38 -19.17 -1.15 -1.03
N ASP A 39 -18.87 -2.10 -1.93
CA ASP A 39 -19.72 -2.36 -3.07
C ASP A 39 -19.93 -3.88 -3.20
N ASN A 40 -20.71 -4.40 -2.25
CA ASN A 40 -21.21 -5.77 -2.28
C ASN A 40 -22.28 -5.89 -3.38
N ARG A 41 -21.86 -5.86 -4.65
CA ARG A 41 -22.73 -5.98 -5.82
C ARG A 41 -23.13 -7.43 -6.03
N ARG A 42 -24.18 -7.84 -5.32
CA ARG A 42 -24.97 -9.03 -5.65
C ARG A 42 -25.63 -8.81 -7.03
N LYS A 43 -25.01 -9.35 -8.09
CA LYS A 43 -25.57 -9.38 -9.46
C LYS A 43 -26.96 -10.03 -9.42
N LYS A 44 -28.00 -9.23 -9.64
CA LYS A 44 -29.37 -9.70 -9.87
C LYS A 44 -29.56 -9.88 -11.38
N ASN A 45 -29.91 -11.09 -11.79
CA ASN A 45 -30.20 -11.46 -13.18
C ASN A 45 -31.25 -10.52 -13.80
N THR A 46 -30.90 -9.92 -14.93
CA THR A 46 -31.84 -9.23 -15.82
C THR A 46 -32.59 -10.27 -16.67
N LYS A 47 -33.90 -10.39 -16.45
CA LYS A 47 -34.86 -10.90 -17.44
C LYS A 47 -35.83 -9.78 -17.77
N ASN A 48 -36.07 -9.61 -19.07
CA ASN A 48 -37.05 -8.71 -19.69
C ASN A 48 -38.44 -8.82 -19.05
N SER A 49 -39.09 -7.67 -18.77
CA SER A 49 -40.48 -7.43 -19.16
C SER A 49 -40.85 -5.94 -19.06
N SER A 50 -41.76 -5.56 -19.95
CA SER A 50 -42.29 -4.25 -20.32
C SER A 50 -43.18 -3.53 -19.29
N GLN A 51 -43.29 -2.20 -19.50
CA GLN A 51 -44.42 -1.28 -19.24
C GLN A 51 -44.99 -1.11 -17.82
N GLY A 52 -45.17 0.16 -17.41
CA GLY A 52 -46.29 0.56 -16.54
C GLY A 52 -45.99 1.58 -15.43
N ASP A 53 -46.33 2.84 -15.69
CA ASP A 53 -46.85 3.90 -14.80
C ASP A 53 -46.35 4.09 -13.35
N TRP A 54 -45.87 5.32 -13.11
CA TRP A 54 -45.62 5.90 -11.79
C TRP A 54 -46.85 6.66 -11.28
N LYS A 55 -47.41 6.25 -10.13
CA LYS A 55 -48.26 7.11 -9.30
C LYS A 55 -47.85 7.09 -7.83
N LYS A 56 -47.66 8.31 -7.31
CA LYS A 56 -47.39 8.68 -5.91
C LYS A 56 -48.46 8.16 -4.93
N ARG A 57 -48.06 7.79 -3.71
CA ARG A 57 -48.81 8.07 -2.47
C ARG A 57 -47.91 7.98 -1.22
N SER A 58 -48.17 8.89 -0.29
CA SER A 58 -47.50 9.14 0.99
C SER A 58 -48.20 8.39 2.17
N PRO A 59 -47.66 8.42 3.41
CA PRO A 59 -47.68 7.31 4.38
C PRO A 59 -48.67 7.45 5.55
N GLN A 60 -48.89 6.38 6.35
CA GLN A 60 -49.05 6.39 7.83
C GLN A 60 -49.21 4.96 8.45
N PRO A 61 -49.18 4.78 9.81
CA PRO A 61 -48.38 3.74 10.49
C PRO A 61 -49.20 2.82 11.43
N GLN A 62 -48.55 1.79 12.02
CA GLN A 62 -48.96 1.01 13.21
C GLN A 62 -47.79 0.03 13.51
N GLY A 63 -47.30 -0.27 14.71
CA GLY A 63 -47.69 0.00 16.09
C GLY A 63 -47.40 -1.25 16.97
N ALA A 64 -46.58 -1.09 18.03
CA ALA A 64 -46.43 -1.92 19.27
C ALA A 64 -45.90 -3.39 19.17
N LYS A 65 -44.71 -3.77 19.72
CA LYS A 65 -44.26 -4.05 21.13
C LYS A 65 -44.75 -5.41 21.71
N PRO A 66 -44.18 -5.99 22.79
CA PRO A 66 -42.76 -6.22 23.20
C PRO A 66 -42.56 -7.61 23.91
N ASN A 67 -41.46 -7.76 24.68
CA ASN A 67 -41.10 -8.80 25.70
C ASN A 67 -40.13 -9.89 25.23
N GLY A 68 -39.14 -10.36 26.00
CA GLY A 68 -38.77 -10.14 27.40
C GLY A 68 -37.79 -11.26 27.80
N ALA A 69 -36.79 -10.92 28.62
CA ALA A 69 -35.67 -11.78 29.03
C ALA A 69 -36.07 -12.97 29.92
N LYS A 70 -35.23 -14.02 29.95
CA LYS A 70 -35.00 -14.86 31.15
C LYS A 70 -33.62 -15.55 31.13
N LYS A 71 -32.92 -15.42 32.26
CA LYS A 71 -31.69 -16.12 32.66
C LYS A 71 -31.98 -17.59 33.01
N GLY A 72 -30.98 -18.46 32.84
CA GLY A 72 -30.89 -19.80 33.44
C GLY A 72 -29.43 -20.28 33.48
N SER A 73 -29.02 -20.88 34.59
CA SER A 73 -27.65 -21.08 35.08
C SER A 73 -27.07 -22.49 34.87
N LYS A 74 -25.73 -22.54 34.73
CA LYS A 74 -24.74 -23.56 35.15
C LYS A 74 -25.05 -25.06 35.05
N GLY A 75 -24.13 -25.78 34.38
CA GLY A 75 -23.83 -27.20 34.59
C GLY A 75 -22.36 -27.48 34.31
N ILE A 76 -21.66 -28.05 35.30
CA ILE A 76 -20.25 -28.44 35.31
C ILE A 76 -20.11 -29.85 34.70
N GLY A 77 -19.04 -30.11 33.94
CA GLY A 77 -18.66 -31.46 33.50
C GLY A 77 -17.18 -31.50 33.14
N SER A 78 -16.38 -32.10 34.03
CA SER A 78 -14.95 -32.34 33.91
C SER A 78 -14.64 -33.64 33.17
N THR A 79 -13.61 -33.65 32.31
CA THR A 79 -12.78 -34.84 32.07
C THR A 79 -11.33 -34.42 31.80
N GLN A 80 -10.44 -34.88 32.68
CA GLN A 80 -8.98 -34.98 32.50
C GLN A 80 -8.69 -36.00 31.37
N SER A 81 -7.57 -35.99 30.64
CA SER A 81 -6.24 -36.32 31.16
C SER A 81 -5.16 -36.35 30.06
N ARG A 82 -4.01 -35.74 30.39
CA ARG A 82 -2.60 -36.12 30.17
C ARG A 82 -2.03 -36.40 28.76
N GLY A 83 -0.99 -35.62 28.46
CA GLY A 83 0.29 -36.06 27.89
C GLY A 83 1.33 -34.96 28.11
N GLY A 84 2.37 -35.24 28.91
CA GLY A 84 3.43 -34.27 29.27
C GLY A 84 4.82 -34.68 28.75
N PHE A 85 5.81 -33.95 29.28
CA PHE A 85 7.27 -33.94 28.99
C PHE A 85 7.69 -32.94 27.90
N GLY A 86 8.64 -32.03 28.09
CA GLY A 86 9.45 -31.70 29.26
C GLY A 86 10.21 -30.39 29.02
N THR A 87 10.38 -29.61 30.07
CA THR A 87 11.09 -28.33 30.09
C THR A 87 12.60 -28.58 30.19
N GLN A 88 13.36 -28.12 29.19
CA GLN A 88 14.81 -27.96 29.32
C GLN A 88 15.14 -26.48 29.50
N ASN A 89 15.55 -26.21 30.74
CA ASN A 89 16.17 -24.99 31.21
C ASN A 89 17.56 -24.87 30.57
N ASN A 90 17.85 -23.78 29.86
CA ASN A 90 19.23 -23.44 29.53
C ASN A 90 19.42 -21.92 29.58
N ASN A 91 19.94 -21.47 30.71
CA ASN A 91 20.54 -20.15 30.86
C ASN A 91 21.80 -20.10 29.99
N ASN A 92 21.86 -19.15 29.04
CA ASN A 92 23.14 -18.69 28.54
C ASN A 92 23.10 -17.18 28.29
N THR A 93 23.74 -16.45 29.19
CA THR A 93 23.99 -15.01 29.15
C THR A 93 25.33 -14.73 28.46
N HIS A 94 25.28 -14.16 27.25
CA HIS A 94 26.30 -13.28 26.65
C HIS A 94 25.70 -12.71 25.35
N ALA A 95 25.07 -11.53 25.36
CA ALA A 95 25.69 -10.20 25.29
C ALA A 95 26.47 -9.95 23.99
N GLN A 96 25.82 -9.31 23.01
CA GLN A 96 26.37 -8.25 22.16
C GLN A 96 25.19 -7.38 21.68
N GLY A 97 25.37 -6.06 21.77
CA GLY A 97 24.31 -5.09 22.06
C GLY A 97 23.34 -4.80 20.91
N ALA A 98 22.05 -4.81 21.26
CA ALA A 98 21.04 -4.03 20.55
C ALA A 98 21.05 -2.63 21.17
N ASP A 99 21.24 -1.63 20.31
CA ASP A 99 21.11 -0.23 20.63
C ASP A 99 19.72 0.03 21.23
N SER A 100 19.65 0.80 22.31
CA SER A 100 18.40 1.21 22.95
C SER A 100 17.56 1.97 21.93
N THR A 101 16.54 1.35 21.33
CA THR A 101 15.72 2.04 20.34
C THR A 101 14.92 3.16 21.01
N ASP A 102 15.01 4.36 20.43
CA ASP A 102 14.53 5.66 20.94
C ASP A 102 12.99 5.79 21.04
N TYR A 103 12.29 4.65 21.03
CA TYR A 103 10.83 4.52 21.03
C TYR A 103 10.26 4.20 22.43
N GLU A 104 11.09 3.84 23.41
CA GLU A 104 10.63 3.39 24.73
C GLU A 104 10.33 4.50 25.74
N THR A 105 10.64 5.77 25.43
CA THR A 105 10.26 6.89 26.30
C THR A 105 8.74 7.02 26.37
N ASP A 106 8.18 6.83 27.56
CA ASP A 106 6.73 6.95 27.78
C ASP A 106 6.28 8.41 27.63
N ASP A 107 5.78 8.73 26.43
CA ASP A 107 5.24 10.04 26.05
C ASP A 107 4.23 10.59 27.07
N ALA A 108 3.55 9.72 27.84
CA ALA A 108 2.54 10.09 28.82
C ALA A 108 3.08 10.97 29.97
N THR A 109 4.40 11.02 30.16
CA THR A 109 5.07 11.81 31.20
C THR A 109 5.77 13.07 30.67
N SER A 110 5.87 13.23 29.35
CA SER A 110 6.56 14.35 28.72
C SER A 110 5.68 15.61 28.69
N ASN A 111 6.26 16.77 29.02
CA ASN A 111 5.63 18.03 28.66
C ASN A 111 5.53 18.05 27.13
N ALA A 112 4.37 18.36 26.55
CA ALA A 112 4.19 18.47 25.10
C ALA A 112 5.10 19.58 24.54
N VAL A 113 6.35 19.22 24.25
CA VAL A 113 7.28 19.97 23.44
C VAL A 113 6.99 19.49 22.03
N GLY A 114 6.67 20.39 21.11
CA GLY A 114 6.44 20.01 19.72
C GLY A 114 7.66 19.37 19.08
N ASP A 115 7.56 19.12 17.79
CA ASP A 115 8.67 18.69 16.91
C ASP A 115 9.85 19.69 16.80
N GLY A 116 9.93 20.70 17.66
CA GLY A 116 10.98 21.72 17.68
C GLY A 116 10.96 22.70 16.50
N THR A 117 9.97 22.64 15.62
CA THR A 117 9.87 23.53 14.46
C THR A 117 9.34 24.91 14.81
N PRO A 118 9.67 25.97 14.03
CA PRO A 118 9.08 27.30 14.20
C PRO A 118 7.54 27.31 14.06
N TYR A 119 6.96 26.32 13.38
CA TYR A 119 5.51 26.18 13.31
C TYR A 119 4.95 25.64 14.64
N SER A 120 5.51 24.55 15.18
CA SER A 120 5.03 24.02 16.46
C SER A 120 5.27 24.99 17.62
N ASP A 121 6.40 25.71 17.64
CA ASP A 121 6.67 26.76 18.62
C ASP A 121 5.61 27.85 18.64
N ARG A 122 5.10 28.26 17.46
CA ARG A 122 4.01 29.24 17.36
C ARG A 122 2.71 28.69 17.93
N ILE A 123 2.38 27.44 17.62
CA ILE A 123 1.19 26.77 18.16
C ILE A 123 1.26 26.70 19.69
N PHE A 124 2.33 26.14 20.25
CA PHE A 124 2.48 25.98 21.70
C PHE A 124 2.61 27.33 22.42
N SER A 125 3.26 28.33 21.81
CA SER A 125 3.34 29.67 22.40
C SER A 125 1.98 30.36 22.45
N GLN A 126 1.13 30.19 21.44
CA GLN A 126 -0.25 30.70 21.48
C GLN A 126 -1.09 29.99 22.55
N LEU A 127 -0.98 28.66 22.67
CA LEU A 127 -1.70 27.91 23.72
C LEU A 127 -1.23 28.33 25.13
N ARG A 128 0.08 28.52 25.34
CA ARG A 128 0.64 29.03 26.60
C ARG A 128 0.14 30.44 26.92
N LYS A 129 0.10 31.33 25.92
CA LYS A 129 -0.41 32.70 26.06
C LYS A 129 -1.86 32.72 26.55
N ASP A 130 -2.68 31.78 26.10
CA ASP A 130 -4.08 31.65 26.50
C ASP A 130 -4.29 30.75 27.74
N ALA A 131 -3.21 30.34 28.42
CA ALA A 131 -3.23 29.42 29.57
C ALA A 131 -4.01 28.12 29.30
N ILE A 132 -3.80 27.55 28.11
CA ILE A 132 -4.37 26.27 27.67
C ILE A 132 -3.26 25.22 27.74
N MET A 133 -3.39 24.28 28.67
CA MET A 133 -2.42 23.19 28.88
C MET A 133 -3.14 21.84 28.87
N PRO A 134 -2.50 20.78 28.34
CA PRO A 134 -3.08 19.45 28.36
C PRO A 134 -3.24 18.94 29.80
N PRO A 135 -4.31 18.20 30.10
CA PRO A 135 -4.44 17.54 31.40
C PRO A 135 -3.37 16.46 31.58
N ARG A 136 -3.03 16.13 32.82
CA ARG A 136 -2.02 15.10 33.13
C ARG A 136 -2.59 13.70 32.95
N TRP A 137 -1.79 12.83 32.34
CA TRP A 137 -2.11 11.42 32.17
C TRP A 137 -2.29 10.69 33.52
N PRO A 138 -3.23 9.73 33.60
CA PRO A 138 -3.27 8.78 34.71
C PRO A 138 -2.02 7.90 34.76
N SER A 139 -1.64 7.42 35.95
CA SER A 139 -0.37 6.70 36.17
C SER A 139 -0.27 5.33 35.48
N ASP A 140 -1.40 4.69 35.15
CA ASP A 140 -1.43 3.40 34.47
C ASP A 140 -2.60 3.36 33.48
N PRO A 141 -2.47 4.02 32.32
CA PRO A 141 -3.59 4.24 31.40
C PRO A 141 -4.07 2.94 30.75
N GLY A 142 -3.20 1.94 30.58
CA GLY A 142 -3.54 0.66 29.97
C GLY A 142 -4.28 -0.30 30.89
N ASN A 143 -4.22 -0.12 32.20
CA ASN A 143 -4.81 -1.01 33.18
C ASN A 143 -6.32 -0.84 33.32
N THR A 144 -7.02 -1.98 33.34
CA THR A 144 -8.49 -2.04 33.48
C THR A 144 -9.02 -1.37 34.76
N THR A 145 -8.20 -1.30 35.83
CA THR A 145 -8.54 -0.62 37.09
C THR A 145 -8.64 0.90 36.90
N SER A 146 -7.88 1.46 35.96
CA SER A 146 -7.87 2.89 35.63
C SER A 146 -9.01 3.32 34.72
N LYS A 147 -9.95 2.42 34.36
CA LYS A 147 -11.04 2.70 33.41
C LYS A 147 -11.85 3.96 33.75
N ALA A 148 -12.20 4.16 35.02
CA ALA A 148 -12.95 5.35 35.45
C ALA A 148 -12.10 6.62 35.35
N ALA A 149 -10.81 6.53 35.68
CA ALA A 149 -9.87 7.65 35.55
C ALA A 149 -9.66 8.00 34.07
N MET A 150 -9.51 7.01 33.19
CA MET A 150 -9.39 7.21 31.73
C MET A 150 -10.64 7.83 31.11
N ALA A 151 -11.84 7.40 31.52
CA ALA A 151 -13.08 8.01 31.05
C ALA A 151 -13.18 9.49 31.46
N LYS A 152 -12.82 9.82 32.71
CA LYS A 152 -12.76 11.21 33.18
C LYS A 152 -11.71 12.01 32.40
N PHE A 153 -10.52 11.44 32.23
CA PHE A 153 -9.41 12.04 31.48
C PHE A 153 -9.79 12.32 30.03
N ARG A 154 -10.54 11.44 29.37
CA ARG A 154 -11.07 11.65 28.01
C ARG A 154 -11.92 12.90 27.90
N GLU A 155 -12.85 13.14 28.85
CA GLU A 155 -13.72 14.32 28.84
C GLU A 155 -12.94 15.61 29.15
N GLU A 156 -11.98 15.55 30.07
CA GLU A 156 -11.06 16.66 30.35
C GLU A 156 -10.22 17.01 29.12
N TYR A 157 -9.69 15.99 28.43
CA TYR A 157 -8.90 16.18 27.22
C TYR A 157 -9.74 16.71 26.06
N LYS A 158 -10.99 16.27 25.92
CA LYS A 158 -11.94 16.83 24.95
C LYS A 158 -12.17 18.32 25.20
N THR A 159 -12.42 18.70 26.45
CA THR A 159 -12.57 20.11 26.85
C THR A 159 -11.31 20.93 26.54
N TYR A 160 -10.13 20.36 26.79
CA TYR A 160 -8.85 20.97 26.41
C TYR A 160 -8.76 21.21 24.90
N ARG A 161 -9.14 20.23 24.07
CA ARG A 161 -9.11 20.34 22.61
C ARG A 161 -10.07 21.40 22.09
N ASP A 162 -11.27 21.48 22.63
CA ASP A 162 -12.26 22.50 22.23
C ASP A 162 -11.74 23.92 22.52
N ARG A 163 -11.07 24.10 23.68
CA ARG A 163 -10.38 25.36 24.03
C ARG A 163 -9.20 25.64 23.10
N ALA A 164 -8.36 24.64 22.84
CA ALA A 164 -7.20 24.75 21.96
C ALA A 164 -7.62 25.14 20.54
N ARG A 165 -8.62 24.48 19.98
CA ARG A 165 -9.20 24.81 18.67
C ARG A 165 -9.68 26.26 18.62
N SER A 166 -10.48 26.67 19.60
CA SER A 166 -11.00 28.04 19.67
C SER A 166 -9.89 29.09 19.75
N SER A 167 -8.82 28.81 20.49
CA SER A 167 -7.63 29.67 20.60
C SER A 167 -6.89 29.78 19.27
N LEU A 168 -6.58 28.64 18.63
CA LEU A 168 -5.82 28.59 17.38
C LEU A 168 -6.60 29.19 16.21
N MET A 169 -7.91 28.99 16.14
CA MET A 169 -8.79 29.64 15.16
C MET A 169 -8.78 31.17 15.34
N ARG A 170 -8.92 31.64 16.58
CA ARG A 170 -8.90 33.09 16.89
C ARG A 170 -7.55 33.73 16.54
N ALA A 171 -6.46 32.98 16.72
CA ALA A 171 -5.11 33.42 16.37
C ALA A 171 -4.80 33.31 14.86
N GLY A 172 -5.71 32.75 14.05
CA GLY A 172 -5.49 32.56 12.61
C GLY A 172 -4.38 31.53 12.31
N LEU A 173 -4.17 30.57 13.21
CA LEU A 173 -3.19 29.50 13.05
C LEU A 173 -3.79 28.22 12.45
N ILE A 174 -5.11 28.10 12.47
CA ILE A 174 -5.87 27.05 11.78
C ILE A 174 -7.11 27.67 11.12
N ASP A 175 -7.61 27.02 10.07
CA ASP A 175 -8.81 27.45 9.37
C ASP A 175 -10.08 27.18 10.17
N ASP A 176 -11.06 28.06 9.98
CA ASP A 176 -12.40 27.95 10.55
C ASP A 176 -13.28 27.14 9.57
N PRO A 177 -13.74 25.92 9.94
CA PRO A 177 -14.46 25.04 9.03
C PRO A 177 -15.80 25.64 8.56
N ASP A 178 -16.39 26.57 9.32
CA ASP A 178 -17.65 27.21 8.98
C ASP A 178 -17.48 28.41 8.04
N LYS A 179 -16.24 28.85 7.81
CA LYS A 179 -15.91 30.00 6.96
C LYS A 179 -15.12 29.55 5.73
N PRO A 180 -15.78 29.31 4.58
CA PRO A 180 -15.09 28.94 3.36
C PRO A 180 -14.14 30.06 2.93
N LYS A 181 -12.89 29.70 2.63
CA LYS A 181 -11.87 30.58 2.08
C LYS A 181 -11.48 30.14 0.67
N ARG A 182 -10.90 31.06 -0.10
CA ARG A 182 -10.29 30.74 -1.39
C ARG A 182 -8.98 29.98 -1.14
N LEU A 183 -8.61 29.13 -2.08
CA LEU A 183 -7.40 28.30 -1.95
C LEU A 183 -6.12 29.14 -1.80
N GLU A 184 -6.07 30.32 -2.41
CA GLU A 184 -4.94 31.26 -2.28
C GLU A 184 -4.85 31.95 -0.90
N ASP A 185 -5.94 31.96 -0.14
CA ASP A 185 -6.03 32.53 1.21
C ASP A 185 -5.91 31.43 2.29
N ALA A 186 -5.55 30.20 1.90
CA ALA A 186 -5.43 29.06 2.81
C ALA A 186 -4.27 29.25 3.78
N ILE A 187 -4.50 28.91 5.05
CA ILE A 187 -3.45 28.98 6.08
C ILE A 187 -2.53 27.77 5.93
N VAL A 188 -1.23 27.97 6.14
CA VAL A 188 -0.28 26.86 6.21
C VAL A 188 -0.64 25.96 7.39
N PHE A 189 -0.87 24.68 7.14
CA PHE A 189 -1.13 23.67 8.14
C PHE A 189 0.00 22.65 8.13
N LYS A 190 0.49 22.31 9.33
CA LYS A 190 1.44 21.23 9.55
C LYS A 190 1.04 20.44 10.79
N GLY A 191 1.30 19.13 10.75
CA GLY A 191 1.25 18.27 11.93
C GLY A 191 2.41 18.53 12.88
N ILE A 192 2.15 18.49 14.18
CA ILE A 192 3.15 18.77 15.24
C ILE A 192 3.25 17.66 16.28
N CYS A 193 2.52 16.55 16.09
CA CYS A 193 2.62 15.40 16.98
C CYS A 193 3.96 14.69 16.72
N ASP A 194 4.82 14.65 17.74
CA ASP A 194 6.14 14.03 17.64
C ASP A 194 6.13 12.52 17.99
N ALA A 195 5.00 12.03 18.50
CA ALA A 195 4.78 10.62 18.83
C ALA A 195 4.22 9.82 17.65
N MET A 196 4.33 8.49 17.71
CA MET A 196 3.74 7.59 16.70
C MET A 196 2.21 7.58 16.67
N CYS A 197 1.56 8.05 17.74
CA CYS A 197 0.11 8.22 17.82
C CYS A 197 -0.23 9.50 18.62
N PRO A 198 -1.14 10.36 18.13
CA PRO A 198 -1.64 11.49 18.89
C PRO A 198 -2.29 11.08 20.21
N ASP A 199 -2.08 11.88 21.25
CA ASP A 199 -2.58 11.62 22.61
C ASP A 199 -4.09 11.40 22.66
N PHE A 200 -4.87 12.25 21.99
CA PHE A 200 -6.33 12.10 22.03
C PHE A 200 -6.81 10.79 21.40
N GLU A 201 -6.10 10.31 20.38
CA GLU A 201 -6.39 9.02 19.78
C GLU A 201 -6.01 7.88 20.74
N LYS A 202 -4.82 7.95 21.37
CA LYS A 202 -4.40 6.99 22.41
C LYS A 202 -5.46 6.88 23.50
N ILE A 203 -5.88 8.01 24.06
CA ILE A 203 -6.91 8.11 25.11
C ILE A 203 -8.24 7.50 24.65
N THR A 204 -8.68 7.83 23.44
CA THR A 204 -9.94 7.35 22.88
C THR A 204 -9.90 5.84 22.69
N ARG A 205 -8.86 5.30 22.03
CA ARG A 205 -8.74 3.86 21.75
C ARG A 205 -8.58 3.02 23.03
N ILE A 206 -7.86 3.53 24.03
CA ILE A 206 -7.79 2.90 25.35
C ILE A 206 -9.17 2.86 26.02
N THR A 207 -9.89 3.98 26.04
CA THR A 207 -11.21 4.08 26.69
C THR A 207 -12.28 3.23 25.99
N GLU A 208 -12.17 3.09 24.67
CA GLU A 208 -13.11 2.32 23.81
C GLU A 208 -12.70 0.86 23.60
N PHE A 209 -11.58 0.43 24.20
CA PHE A 209 -11.02 -0.92 24.05
C PHE A 209 -10.68 -1.31 22.59
N ASP A 210 -10.31 -0.33 21.75
CA ASP A 210 -9.90 -0.49 20.34
C ASP A 210 -8.37 -0.41 20.15
N VAL A 211 -7.63 -0.99 21.10
CA VAL A 211 -6.16 -1.11 21.03
C VAL A 211 -5.80 -2.46 20.43
N GLN A 212 -4.95 -2.45 19.39
CA GLN A 212 -4.55 -3.65 18.66
C GLN A 212 -3.51 -4.45 19.44
N SER A 213 -3.38 -5.75 19.15
CA SER A 213 -2.47 -6.64 19.89
C SER A 213 -1.00 -6.20 19.83
N ALA A 214 -0.56 -5.64 18.71
CA ALA A 214 0.80 -5.11 18.54
C ALA A 214 1.11 -3.88 19.43
N GLU A 215 0.07 -3.23 19.97
CA GLU A 215 0.17 -2.04 20.82
C GLU A 215 -0.03 -2.38 22.31
N LYS A 216 -0.09 -3.67 22.65
CA LYS A 216 -0.35 -4.18 24.00
C LYS A 216 0.86 -4.94 24.54
N ASP A 217 0.96 -4.96 25.86
CA ASP A 217 1.85 -5.87 26.56
C ASP A 217 1.37 -7.32 26.37
N PRO A 218 2.23 -8.25 25.90
CA PRO A 218 1.83 -9.63 25.62
C PRO A 218 1.34 -10.42 26.85
N GLN A 219 1.75 -10.04 28.06
CA GLN A 219 1.43 -10.75 29.30
C GLN A 219 0.16 -10.22 29.96
N THR A 220 0.08 -8.90 30.11
CA THR A 220 -1.02 -8.21 30.80
C THR A 220 -2.16 -7.85 29.86
N THR A 221 -1.92 -7.80 28.54
CA THR A 221 -2.83 -7.31 27.49
C THR A 221 -3.20 -5.83 27.62
N PHE A 222 -2.51 -5.10 28.49
CA PHE A 222 -2.71 -3.67 28.71
C PHE A 222 -2.07 -2.88 27.58
N ALA A 223 -2.67 -1.73 27.25
CA ALA A 223 -2.13 -0.85 26.23
C ALA A 223 -0.79 -0.25 26.67
N ILE A 224 0.20 -0.27 25.78
CA ILE A 224 1.48 0.42 25.97
C ILE A 224 1.46 1.68 25.12
N THR A 225 1.36 2.84 25.77
CA THR A 225 1.22 4.18 25.13
C THR A 225 2.32 4.47 24.11
N SER A 226 3.56 4.10 24.40
CA SER A 226 4.71 4.29 23.49
C SER A 226 4.67 3.39 22.26
N LYS A 227 3.95 2.25 22.29
CA LYS A 227 3.80 1.33 21.15
C LYS A 227 2.56 1.60 20.30
N MET A 228 1.68 2.51 20.74
CA MET A 228 0.47 2.85 19.98
C MET A 228 0.84 3.63 18.72
N VAL A 229 0.28 3.21 17.58
CA VAL A 229 0.50 3.85 16.28
C VAL A 229 -0.82 4.38 15.75
N LYS A 230 -0.83 5.60 15.21
CA LYS A 230 -2.02 6.27 14.68
C LYS A 230 -2.78 5.39 13.68
N LYS A 231 -4.04 5.08 13.97
CA LYS A 231 -4.96 4.31 13.10
C LYS A 231 -5.46 5.16 11.95
N LEU A 232 -5.78 4.55 10.80
CA LEU A 232 -6.38 5.28 9.68
C LEU A 232 -7.77 5.80 10.06
N ALA A 233 -7.94 7.12 10.09
CA ALA A 233 -9.25 7.74 10.27
C ALA A 233 -10.13 7.53 9.03
N ARG A 234 -11.33 6.95 9.22
CA ARG A 234 -12.33 6.86 8.14
C ARG A 234 -12.93 8.25 7.94
N SER A 235 -12.91 8.73 6.70
CA SER A 235 -13.60 9.98 6.36
C SER A 235 -15.10 9.75 6.50
N ALA A 236 -15.72 10.34 7.53
CA ALA A 236 -17.15 10.32 7.75
C ALA A 236 -17.69 11.75 7.64
N ALA A 237 -18.93 11.89 7.15
CA ALA A 237 -19.58 13.18 7.07
C ALA A 237 -19.67 13.82 8.47
N GLY A 238 -19.25 15.08 8.60
CA GLY A 238 -19.22 15.80 9.87
C GLY A 238 -18.00 15.51 10.75
N GLN A 239 -16.97 14.82 10.24
CA GLN A 239 -15.67 14.78 10.91
C GLN A 239 -15.07 16.17 10.97
N GLU A 240 -14.70 16.58 12.18
CA GLU A 240 -14.09 17.87 12.45
C GLU A 240 -12.69 17.93 11.84
N ALA A 241 -12.29 19.11 11.33
CA ALA A 241 -10.93 19.31 10.85
C ALA A 241 -9.91 19.00 11.96
N PRO A 242 -8.83 18.26 11.65
CA PRO A 242 -7.85 17.87 12.66
C PRO A 242 -7.13 19.11 13.21
N LEU A 243 -6.77 19.06 14.49
CA LEU A 243 -5.81 20.02 15.05
C LEU A 243 -4.39 19.66 14.58
N PRO A 244 -3.44 20.61 14.59
CA PRO A 244 -2.03 20.32 14.31
C PRO A 244 -1.50 19.16 15.15
N MET A 245 -1.92 19.06 16.42
CA MET A 245 -1.49 17.99 17.34
C MET A 245 -2.15 16.62 17.08
N ASP A 246 -3.09 16.55 16.14
CA ASP A 246 -3.69 15.28 15.67
C ASP A 246 -2.95 14.70 14.48
N VAL A 247 -2.04 15.45 13.87
CA VAL A 247 -1.27 15.03 12.69
C VAL A 247 0.18 14.93 13.11
N ARG A 248 0.83 13.82 12.74
CA ARG A 248 2.25 13.61 13.03
C ARG A 248 3.12 14.57 12.23
N SER A 249 4.20 15.04 12.86
CA SER A 249 5.30 15.72 12.16
C SER A 249 5.90 14.78 11.11
N THR A 250 6.62 15.29 10.11
CA THR A 250 7.27 14.42 9.11
C THR A 250 8.33 13.52 9.73
N ALA A 251 9.08 14.04 10.73
CA ALA A 251 10.02 13.27 11.52
C ALA A 251 9.33 12.12 12.26
N ALA A 252 8.18 12.37 12.91
CA ALA A 252 7.41 11.33 13.57
C ALA A 252 6.81 10.32 12.58
N LEU A 253 6.45 10.74 11.36
CA LEU A 253 5.97 9.84 10.31
C LEU A 253 7.07 8.85 9.88
N ARG A 254 8.29 9.36 9.67
CA ARG A 254 9.48 8.55 9.38
C ARG A 254 9.79 7.60 10.54
N LYS A 255 9.92 8.13 11.75
CA LYS A 255 10.14 7.38 12.99
C LYS A 255 9.11 6.26 13.16
N THR A 256 7.84 6.55 12.87
CA THR A 256 6.78 5.54 12.93
C THR A 256 7.01 4.43 11.91
N LEU A 257 7.34 4.78 10.66
CA LEU A 257 7.54 3.79 9.61
C LEU A 257 8.72 2.88 9.93
N ASP A 258 9.82 3.45 10.40
CA ASP A 258 11.01 2.71 10.83
C ASP A 258 10.63 1.72 11.95
N TYR A 259 9.91 2.15 13.00
CA TYR A 259 9.38 1.23 14.03
C TYR A 259 8.51 0.09 13.46
N LEU A 260 7.63 0.40 12.49
CA LEU A 260 6.76 -0.63 11.89
C LEU A 260 7.56 -1.69 11.13
N ILE A 261 8.65 -1.30 10.47
CA ILE A 261 9.44 -2.21 9.64
C ILE A 261 10.54 -2.89 10.48
N ASP A 262 11.30 -2.12 11.25
CA ASP A 262 12.54 -2.57 11.90
C ASP A 262 12.30 -3.25 13.25
N ASP A 263 11.26 -2.85 13.98
CA ASP A 263 10.96 -3.42 15.31
C ASP A 263 9.84 -4.46 15.24
N LEU A 264 8.81 -4.23 14.42
CA LEU A 264 7.66 -5.14 14.35
C LEU A 264 7.77 -6.21 13.26
N LEU A 265 8.32 -5.88 12.08
CA LEU A 265 8.35 -6.77 10.91
C LEU A 265 9.74 -7.39 10.69
N GLN A 266 10.35 -7.89 11.76
CA GLN A 266 11.73 -8.39 11.71
C GLN A 266 11.87 -9.70 10.92
N THR A 267 10.88 -10.60 11.03
CA THR A 267 10.92 -11.92 10.40
C THR A 267 9.68 -12.20 9.55
N ASP A 268 9.80 -13.14 8.62
CA ASP A 268 8.72 -13.54 7.73
C ASP A 268 7.51 -14.04 8.52
N GLU A 269 7.74 -14.76 9.61
CA GLU A 269 6.69 -15.28 10.48
C GLU A 269 5.83 -14.18 11.12
N ASN A 270 6.37 -12.97 11.28
CA ASN A 270 5.59 -11.83 11.77
C ASN A 270 4.56 -11.34 10.73
N LEU A 271 4.88 -11.43 9.44
CA LEU A 271 4.11 -10.79 8.37
C LEU A 271 2.64 -11.20 8.35
N PRO A 272 2.23 -12.50 8.37
CA PRO A 272 0.82 -12.86 8.31
C PRO A 272 -0.01 -12.27 9.46
N SER A 273 0.54 -12.26 10.67
CA SER A 273 -0.17 -11.78 11.86
C SER A 273 -0.22 -10.25 11.96
N LEU A 274 0.81 -9.56 11.46
CA LEU A 274 0.92 -8.11 11.55
C LEU A 274 0.47 -7.38 10.29
N HIS A 275 0.29 -8.07 9.16
CA HIS A 275 -0.03 -7.45 7.87
C HIS A 275 -1.23 -6.51 7.96
N GLY A 276 -2.36 -6.94 8.55
CA GLY A 276 -3.53 -6.09 8.70
C GLY A 276 -3.28 -4.82 9.53
N PHE A 277 -2.41 -4.90 10.54
CA PHE A 277 -1.99 -3.76 11.34
C PHE A 277 -1.12 -2.80 10.53
N LEU A 278 -0.03 -3.29 9.92
CA LEU A 278 0.89 -2.47 9.11
C LEU A 278 0.17 -1.85 7.91
N TRP A 279 -0.70 -2.61 7.25
CA TRP A 279 -1.50 -2.14 6.13
C TRP A 279 -2.38 -0.94 6.51
N ASP A 280 -2.99 -0.95 7.69
CA ASP A 280 -3.75 0.20 8.19
C ASP A 280 -2.83 1.39 8.56
N ARG A 281 -1.72 1.13 9.26
CA ARG A 281 -0.83 2.17 9.78
C ARG A 281 -0.03 2.88 8.68
N THR A 282 0.44 2.16 7.66
CA THR A 282 1.11 2.74 6.48
C THR A 282 0.17 3.66 5.69
N ARG A 283 -1.12 3.31 5.59
CA ARG A 283 -2.15 4.20 5.01
C ARG A 283 -2.37 5.45 5.87
N ALA A 284 -2.36 5.32 7.19
CA ALA A 284 -2.44 6.46 8.10
C ALA A 284 -1.22 7.40 7.96
N ILE A 285 -0.02 6.85 7.77
CA ILE A 285 1.21 7.62 7.48
C ILE A 285 1.05 8.42 6.19
N ARG A 286 0.66 7.76 5.09
CA ARG A 286 0.39 8.43 3.81
C ARG A 286 -0.69 9.50 3.92
N ARG A 287 -1.72 9.26 4.74
CA ARG A 287 -2.80 10.22 4.98
C ARG A 287 -2.29 11.47 5.70
N ASP A 288 -1.41 11.30 6.66
CA ASP A 288 -0.87 12.42 7.44
C ASP A 288 -0.01 13.36 6.59
N PHE A 289 0.76 12.84 5.62
CA PHE A 289 1.52 13.67 4.68
C PHE A 289 0.64 14.66 3.89
N ILE A 290 -0.62 14.32 3.60
CA ILE A 290 -1.53 15.21 2.85
C ILE A 290 -1.85 16.49 3.62
N PHE A 291 -1.87 16.42 4.96
CA PHE A 291 -2.23 17.58 5.78
C PHE A 291 -1.14 18.64 5.80
N HIS A 292 0.11 18.26 5.56
CA HIS A 292 1.24 19.19 5.49
C HIS A 292 1.17 20.01 4.20
N SER A 293 0.53 21.18 4.26
CA SER A 293 0.24 21.99 3.07
C SER A 293 1.46 22.69 2.47
N SER A 294 2.58 22.66 3.18
CA SER A 294 3.90 23.06 2.69
C SER A 294 4.96 22.21 3.37
N MET A 295 6.05 21.92 2.68
CA MET A 295 7.17 21.13 3.21
C MET A 295 8.51 21.79 2.87
N SER A 296 9.46 21.69 3.79
CA SER A 296 10.87 22.01 3.57
C SER A 296 11.53 20.92 2.71
N PRO A 297 12.69 21.18 2.10
CA PRO A 297 13.46 20.17 1.37
C PRO A 297 13.76 18.89 2.17
N GLU A 298 13.93 19.01 3.49
CA GLU A 298 14.16 17.86 4.38
C GLU A 298 12.87 17.08 4.64
N GLU A 299 11.76 17.78 4.92
CA GLU A 299 10.44 17.18 5.10
C GLU A 299 9.97 16.44 3.83
N MET A 300 10.31 16.96 2.64
CA MET A 300 10.04 16.31 1.35
C MET A 300 10.85 15.02 1.17
N LYS A 301 12.11 14.99 1.64
CA LYS A 301 12.92 13.76 1.64
C LYS A 301 12.32 12.69 2.54
N ASP A 302 11.82 13.06 3.72
CA ASP A 302 11.11 12.14 4.61
C ASP A 302 9.83 11.59 3.97
N GLN A 303 9.07 12.44 3.26
CA GLN A 303 7.89 12.00 2.51
C GLN A 303 8.26 11.00 1.42
N VAL A 304 9.29 11.30 0.61
CA VAL A 304 9.79 10.42 -0.44
C VAL A 304 10.24 9.08 0.15
N TYR A 305 11.10 9.10 1.17
CA TYR A 305 11.55 7.91 1.89
C TYR A 305 10.37 7.05 2.36
N CYS A 306 9.39 7.66 3.04
CA CYS A 306 8.24 6.91 3.54
C CYS A 306 7.42 6.27 2.42
N LEU A 307 7.19 6.99 1.32
CA LEU A 307 6.42 6.48 0.19
C LEU A 307 7.14 5.36 -0.56
N GLU A 308 8.47 5.47 -0.72
CA GLU A 308 9.33 4.43 -1.28
C GLU A 308 9.25 3.15 -0.44
N THR A 309 9.52 3.26 0.87
CA THR A 309 9.50 2.15 1.83
C THR A 309 8.12 1.50 1.90
N ILE A 310 7.02 2.27 1.91
CA ILE A 310 5.65 1.73 1.90
C ILE A 310 5.35 0.98 0.60
N ALA A 311 5.81 1.47 -0.56
CA ALA A 311 5.64 0.75 -1.82
C ALA A 311 6.43 -0.57 -1.84
N ARG A 312 7.65 -0.61 -1.30
CA ARG A 312 8.42 -1.86 -1.15
C ARG A 312 7.75 -2.83 -0.16
N PHE A 313 7.21 -2.32 0.96
CA PHE A 313 6.41 -3.12 1.90
C PHE A 313 5.22 -3.79 1.21
N HIS A 314 4.40 -3.03 0.46
CA HIS A 314 3.21 -3.58 -0.19
C HIS A 314 3.54 -4.64 -1.26
N VAL A 315 4.54 -4.38 -2.12
CA VAL A 315 4.89 -5.36 -3.17
C VAL A 315 5.53 -6.63 -2.60
N THR A 316 6.32 -6.50 -1.52
CA THR A 316 6.91 -7.64 -0.80
C THR A 316 5.84 -8.44 -0.08
N SER A 317 4.89 -7.76 0.57
CA SER A 317 3.75 -8.41 1.23
C SER A 317 2.88 -9.16 0.23
N LEU A 318 2.61 -8.58 -0.94
CA LEU A 318 1.88 -9.23 -2.02
C LEU A 318 2.57 -10.52 -2.48
N HIS A 319 3.91 -10.50 -2.64
CA HIS A 319 4.70 -11.68 -3.00
C HIS A 319 4.56 -12.79 -1.96
N LEU A 320 4.95 -12.51 -0.71
CA LEU A 320 5.04 -13.51 0.35
C LEU A 320 3.66 -14.04 0.77
N LEU A 321 2.65 -13.17 0.91
CA LEU A 321 1.29 -13.59 1.29
C LEU A 321 0.55 -14.34 0.17
N SER A 322 1.11 -14.40 -1.03
CA SER A 322 0.60 -15.27 -2.10
C SER A 322 1.20 -16.67 -2.07
N GLN A 323 2.09 -16.97 -1.13
CA GLN A 323 2.57 -18.32 -0.86
C GLN A 323 1.44 -19.15 -0.24
N GLU A 324 1.28 -20.38 -0.73
CA GLU A 324 0.26 -21.31 -0.25
C GLU A 324 0.41 -21.58 1.25
N GLY A 325 -0.69 -21.38 2.00
CA GLY A 325 -0.73 -21.61 3.45
C GLY A 325 -0.07 -20.52 4.31
N PHE A 326 0.42 -19.43 3.71
CA PHE A 326 1.11 -18.36 4.45
C PHE A 326 0.21 -17.14 4.74
N ALA A 327 -0.71 -16.80 3.83
CA ALA A 327 -1.62 -15.67 4.03
C ALA A 327 -2.57 -15.84 5.23
N PRO A 328 -2.88 -14.76 5.96
CA PRO A 328 -3.98 -14.77 6.93
C PRO A 328 -5.34 -14.88 6.20
N GLU A 329 -6.36 -15.40 6.89
CA GLU A 329 -7.68 -15.67 6.30
C GLU A 329 -8.38 -14.43 5.71
N ASP A 330 -8.08 -13.24 6.24
CA ASP A 330 -8.66 -11.96 5.85
C ASP A 330 -7.82 -11.18 4.81
N PHE A 331 -6.70 -11.76 4.33
CA PHE A 331 -5.88 -11.13 3.30
C PHE A 331 -6.65 -10.92 1.99
N SER A 332 -6.53 -9.72 1.43
CA SER A 332 -7.12 -9.37 0.15
C SER A 332 -6.07 -8.83 -0.82
N GLU A 333 -5.62 -9.71 -1.73
CA GLU A 333 -4.71 -9.39 -2.84
C GLU A 333 -5.13 -8.11 -3.59
N GLN A 334 -6.43 -7.94 -3.85
CA GLN A 334 -6.96 -6.78 -4.54
C GLN A 334 -6.75 -5.48 -3.76
N GLN A 335 -6.95 -5.50 -2.45
CA GLN A 335 -6.73 -4.33 -1.61
C GLN A 335 -5.24 -4.00 -1.54
N GLU A 336 -4.38 -5.02 -1.54
CA GLU A 336 -2.92 -4.86 -1.54
C GLU A 336 -2.43 -4.18 -2.82
N ILE A 337 -2.85 -4.70 -3.98
CA ILE A 337 -2.56 -4.11 -5.29
C ILE A 337 -3.09 -2.66 -5.37
N GLU A 338 -4.27 -2.39 -4.83
CA GLU A 338 -4.84 -1.03 -4.81
C GLU A 338 -4.00 -0.07 -3.95
N GLN A 339 -3.57 -0.48 -2.75
CA GLN A 339 -2.74 0.37 -1.89
C GLN A 339 -1.35 0.56 -2.46
N LEU A 340 -0.76 -0.47 -3.08
CA LEU A 340 0.50 -0.36 -3.81
C LEU A 340 0.40 0.70 -4.92
N GLY A 341 -0.63 0.61 -5.77
CA GLY A 341 -0.87 1.57 -6.85
C GLY A 341 -1.08 3.00 -6.36
N LYS A 342 -1.82 3.18 -5.26
CA LYS A 342 -2.00 4.49 -4.62
C LYS A 342 -0.68 5.04 -4.08
N SER A 343 0.16 4.19 -3.48
CA SER A 343 1.46 4.60 -2.93
C SER A 343 2.42 5.03 -4.02
N LEU A 344 2.52 4.25 -5.11
CA LEU A 344 3.32 4.63 -6.29
C LEU A 344 2.84 5.95 -6.91
N LEU A 345 1.53 6.13 -7.06
CA LEU A 345 1.00 7.36 -7.64
C LEU A 345 1.29 8.58 -6.74
N SER A 346 1.14 8.45 -5.42
CA SER A 346 1.55 9.50 -4.48
C SER A 346 3.05 9.80 -4.59
N LEU A 347 3.89 8.79 -4.76
CA LEU A 347 5.34 8.95 -4.93
C LEU A 347 5.70 9.68 -6.22
N MET A 348 5.01 9.40 -7.34
CA MET A 348 5.22 10.14 -8.58
C MET A 348 4.95 11.64 -8.40
N PHE A 349 3.87 12.00 -7.68
CA PHE A 349 3.58 13.40 -7.35
C PHE A 349 4.64 14.00 -6.42
N ALA A 350 5.10 13.26 -5.41
CA ALA A 350 6.16 13.74 -4.52
C ALA A 350 7.47 14.03 -5.27
N TYR A 351 7.86 13.19 -6.23
CA TYR A 351 9.02 13.47 -7.09
C TYR A 351 8.84 14.72 -7.95
N ASP A 352 7.66 14.92 -8.53
CA ASP A 352 7.39 16.10 -9.34
C ASP A 352 7.36 17.39 -8.50
N ASP A 353 6.94 17.32 -7.23
CA ASP A 353 7.02 18.43 -6.27
C ASP A 353 8.47 18.72 -5.84
N CYS A 354 9.33 17.69 -5.72
CA CYS A 354 10.74 17.80 -5.36
C CYS A 354 11.58 18.56 -6.41
N LYS A 355 11.30 18.34 -7.70
CA LYS A 355 12.03 18.94 -8.83
C LYS A 355 12.15 20.47 -8.77
N PRO A 356 11.06 21.26 -8.66
CA PRO A 356 11.15 22.71 -8.60
C PRO A 356 11.83 23.23 -7.31
N GLN A 357 11.87 22.42 -6.25
CA GLN A 357 12.57 22.74 -4.99
C GLN A 357 14.06 22.36 -5.01
N GLY A 358 14.55 21.76 -6.10
CA GLY A 358 15.94 21.30 -6.22
C GLY A 358 16.28 20.12 -5.30
N VAL A 359 15.27 19.39 -4.83
CA VAL A 359 15.48 18.19 -4.00
C VAL A 359 15.83 17.02 -4.92
N VAL A 360 17.00 16.41 -4.67
CA VAL A 360 17.46 15.22 -5.40
C VAL A 360 16.85 13.97 -4.77
N CYS A 361 16.18 13.16 -5.58
CA CYS A 361 15.57 11.89 -5.19
C CYS A 361 16.36 10.73 -5.82
N GLU A 362 17.22 10.08 -5.03
CA GLU A 362 18.18 9.09 -5.52
C GLU A 362 17.51 7.87 -6.17
N ASN A 363 16.38 7.42 -5.61
CA ASN A 363 15.65 6.24 -6.08
C ASN A 363 14.56 6.57 -7.12
N GLU A 364 14.52 7.80 -7.66
CA GLU A 364 13.45 8.20 -8.59
C GLU A 364 13.36 7.29 -9.82
N ALA A 365 14.51 6.90 -10.39
CA ALA A 365 14.55 6.01 -11.55
C ALA A 365 14.00 4.61 -11.23
N GLU A 366 14.34 4.05 -10.06
CA GLU A 366 13.86 2.75 -9.57
C GLU A 366 12.32 2.74 -9.50
N PHE A 367 11.72 3.71 -8.81
CA PHE A 367 10.27 3.73 -8.61
C PHE A 367 9.50 4.16 -9.84
N ARG A 368 10.10 4.96 -10.73
CA ARG A 368 9.54 5.21 -12.07
C ARG A 368 9.48 3.92 -12.89
N ALA A 369 10.53 3.08 -12.85
CA ALA A 369 10.52 1.76 -13.47
C ALA A 369 9.42 0.86 -12.86
N TYR A 370 9.24 0.87 -11.54
CA TYR A 370 8.18 0.12 -10.86
C TYR A 370 6.77 0.60 -11.22
N HIS A 371 6.56 1.92 -11.29
CA HIS A 371 5.29 2.50 -11.71
C HIS A 371 4.92 2.14 -13.16
N LEU A 372 5.91 2.16 -14.05
CA LEU A 372 5.75 1.72 -15.43
C LEU A 372 5.34 0.25 -15.50
N LEU A 373 6.07 -0.63 -14.79
CA LEU A 373 5.78 -2.06 -14.77
C LEU A 373 4.43 -2.36 -14.12
N PHE A 374 4.10 -1.74 -12.99
CA PHE A 374 2.79 -1.87 -12.34
C PHE A 374 1.64 -1.46 -13.29
N SER A 375 1.88 -0.46 -14.13
CA SER A 375 0.91 0.06 -15.11
C SER A 375 0.95 -0.63 -16.48
N ALA A 376 1.65 -1.77 -16.64
CA ALA A 376 1.89 -2.40 -17.94
C ALA A 376 0.64 -2.65 -18.80
N ASN A 377 -0.51 -2.89 -18.16
CA ASN A 377 -1.78 -3.16 -18.82
C ASN A 377 -2.56 -1.90 -19.24
N LYS A 378 -2.02 -0.70 -18.99
CA LYS A 378 -2.62 0.54 -19.48
C LYS A 378 -2.27 0.72 -20.97
N PRO A 379 -3.24 1.00 -21.85
CA PRO A 379 -2.97 1.30 -23.24
C PRO A 379 -2.02 2.48 -23.38
N ASN A 380 -1.10 2.40 -24.34
CA ASN A 380 -0.14 3.48 -24.67
C ASN A 380 0.69 3.97 -23.47
N ILE A 381 0.89 3.14 -22.45
CA ILE A 381 1.60 3.53 -21.23
C ILE A 381 3.01 4.08 -21.51
N LEU A 382 3.73 3.49 -22.47
CA LEU A 382 5.07 3.96 -22.85
C LEU A 382 5.04 5.38 -23.43
N ASP A 383 4.09 5.68 -24.32
CA ASP A 383 3.93 7.01 -24.91
C ASP A 383 3.50 8.04 -23.86
N ASP A 384 2.60 7.66 -22.96
CA ASP A 384 2.09 8.54 -21.90
C ASP A 384 3.21 8.90 -20.93
N VAL A 385 3.97 7.89 -20.49
CA VAL A 385 5.10 8.04 -19.57
C VAL A 385 6.25 8.85 -20.21
N GLN A 386 6.56 8.61 -21.49
CA GLN A 386 7.58 9.37 -22.20
C GLN A 386 7.24 10.86 -22.30
N LYS A 387 5.96 11.21 -22.44
CA LYS A 387 5.48 12.60 -22.44
C LYS A 387 5.46 13.20 -21.04
N GLU A 388 5.06 12.42 -20.04
CA GLU A 388 4.87 12.91 -18.67
C GLU A 388 6.19 13.18 -17.95
N TRP A 389 7.19 12.31 -18.09
CA TRP A 389 8.40 12.40 -17.26
C TRP A 389 9.34 13.53 -17.68
N GLY A 390 9.33 13.92 -18.96
CA GLY A 390 10.02 15.11 -19.47
C GLY A 390 11.55 15.15 -19.33
N ASP A 391 12.16 14.21 -18.62
CA ASP A 391 13.61 14.07 -18.42
C ASP A 391 14.13 12.93 -19.29
N SER A 392 14.94 13.27 -20.29
CA SER A 392 15.53 12.31 -21.22
C SER A 392 16.51 11.35 -20.55
N ARG A 393 17.11 11.72 -19.41
CA ARG A 393 18.11 10.90 -18.72
C ARG A 393 17.56 9.56 -18.26
N PHE A 394 16.29 9.52 -17.87
CA PHE A 394 15.61 8.26 -17.52
C PHE A 394 15.66 7.22 -18.64
N TRP A 395 15.63 7.66 -19.91
CA TRP A 395 15.62 6.76 -21.06
C TRP A 395 17.02 6.41 -21.56
N THR A 396 17.98 7.32 -21.38
CA THR A 396 19.35 7.14 -21.88
C THR A 396 20.29 6.50 -20.86
N GLU A 397 20.09 6.76 -19.56
CA GLU A 397 21.08 6.46 -18.52
C GLU A 397 20.63 5.36 -17.55
N SER A 398 19.32 5.16 -17.31
CA SER A 398 18.84 4.15 -16.34
C SER A 398 18.68 2.75 -16.96
N ASP A 399 19.40 1.77 -16.39
CA ASP A 399 19.26 0.35 -16.71
C ASP A 399 17.92 -0.21 -16.19
N GLU A 400 17.45 0.29 -15.05
CA GLU A 400 16.20 -0.13 -14.40
C GLU A 400 15.00 0.18 -15.30
N ILE A 401 14.96 1.39 -15.86
CA ILE A 401 13.88 1.82 -16.75
C ILE A 401 13.94 1.04 -18.06
N ARG A 402 15.12 0.85 -18.66
CA ARG A 402 15.28 0.03 -19.88
C ARG A 402 14.83 -1.42 -19.66
N THR A 403 15.09 -1.97 -18.48
CA THR A 403 14.64 -3.31 -18.08
C THR A 403 13.12 -3.36 -17.94
N ALA A 404 12.52 -2.38 -17.25
CA ALA A 404 11.07 -2.29 -17.10
C ALA A 404 10.34 -2.09 -18.44
N VAL A 405 10.88 -1.26 -19.34
CA VAL A 405 10.36 -1.11 -20.71
C VAL A 405 10.38 -2.46 -21.44
N SER A 406 11.50 -3.19 -21.39
CA SER A 406 11.62 -4.50 -22.03
C SER A 406 10.61 -5.52 -21.48
N LEU A 407 10.35 -5.49 -20.16
CA LEU A 407 9.31 -6.30 -19.53
C LEU A 407 7.92 -5.91 -20.04
N VAL A 408 7.58 -4.62 -20.01
CA VAL A 408 6.28 -4.10 -20.49
C VAL A 408 6.04 -4.42 -21.96
N GLU A 409 7.01 -4.21 -22.84
CA GLU A 409 6.91 -4.54 -24.26
C GLU A 409 6.68 -6.04 -24.49
N SER A 410 7.32 -6.90 -23.68
CA SER A 410 7.13 -8.35 -23.79
C SER A 410 5.79 -8.85 -23.23
N LEU A 411 5.08 -8.04 -22.42
CA LEU A 411 3.71 -8.31 -21.96
C LEU A 411 2.64 -7.94 -22.99
N GLN A 412 2.95 -7.05 -23.94
CA GLN A 412 1.97 -6.62 -24.92
C GLN A 412 1.44 -7.83 -25.70
N SER A 413 0.12 -7.83 -25.93
CA SER A 413 -0.59 -8.86 -26.67
C SER A 413 -1.43 -8.24 -27.77
N ALA A 414 -1.41 -8.86 -28.96
CA ALA A 414 -2.29 -8.49 -30.06
C ALA A 414 -3.74 -8.98 -29.87
N GLU A 415 -4.03 -9.69 -28.79
CA GLU A 415 -5.33 -10.33 -28.56
C GLU A 415 -6.14 -9.70 -27.41
N ASP A 416 -5.49 -8.87 -26.58
CA ASP A 416 -6.13 -8.26 -25.43
C ASP A 416 -6.63 -6.85 -25.78
N PHE A 417 -7.95 -6.70 -25.88
CA PHE A 417 -8.58 -5.40 -26.10
C PHE A 417 -8.70 -4.65 -24.79
N HIS A 418 -8.22 -3.41 -24.76
CA HIS A 418 -8.29 -2.58 -23.57
C HIS A 418 -9.45 -1.57 -23.62
N GLY A 419 -10.15 -1.43 -22.49
CA GLY A 419 -11.16 -0.38 -22.26
C GLY A 419 -12.59 -0.69 -22.73
N PRO A 420 -13.58 0.12 -22.31
CA PRO A 420 -15.01 -0.10 -22.59
C PRO A 420 -15.43 0.07 -24.05
N LEU A 421 -14.59 0.72 -24.87
CA LEU A 421 -14.80 0.90 -26.32
C LEU A 421 -13.77 0.13 -27.16
N GLY A 422 -12.89 -0.67 -26.53
CA GLY A 422 -11.86 -1.46 -27.20
C GLY A 422 -10.96 -0.60 -28.07
N SER A 423 -10.02 0.14 -27.48
CA SER A 423 -8.87 0.56 -28.29
C SER A 423 -8.20 -0.72 -28.78
N GLY A 424 -8.13 -0.89 -30.10
CA GLY A 424 -7.58 -2.10 -30.70
C GLY A 424 -6.17 -2.38 -30.17
N PRO A 425 -5.75 -3.65 -30.14
CA PRO A 425 -4.38 -4.01 -29.83
C PRO A 425 -3.40 -3.22 -30.70
N SER A 426 -2.23 -2.88 -30.17
CA SER A 426 -1.15 -2.35 -31.02
C SER A 426 -0.86 -3.38 -32.12
N MET A 427 -0.94 -2.96 -33.38
CA MET A 427 -0.92 -3.87 -34.55
C MET A 427 0.47 -4.50 -34.79
N ALA A 428 1.50 -4.11 -34.03
CA ALA A 428 2.89 -4.55 -34.18
C ALA A 428 3.45 -5.12 -32.86
N VAL A 429 2.78 -6.14 -32.31
CA VAL A 429 3.17 -6.75 -31.03
C VAL A 429 3.72 -8.16 -31.22
N SER A 430 4.87 -8.44 -30.60
CA SER A 430 5.59 -9.71 -30.78
C SER A 430 5.05 -10.89 -29.95
N GLY A 431 4.23 -10.65 -28.92
CA GLY A 431 3.77 -11.72 -28.02
C GLY A 431 4.93 -12.52 -27.41
N ALA A 432 5.99 -11.80 -26.99
CA ALA A 432 7.28 -12.38 -26.64
C ALA A 432 7.34 -12.93 -25.20
N HIS A 433 6.38 -13.77 -24.82
CA HIS A 433 6.22 -14.26 -23.46
C HIS A 433 7.47 -14.95 -22.89
N ARG A 434 8.21 -15.69 -23.74
CA ARG A 434 9.49 -16.32 -23.35
C ARG A 434 10.56 -15.29 -23.01
N THR A 435 10.55 -14.14 -23.68
CA THR A 435 11.46 -13.03 -23.41
C THR A 435 11.17 -12.42 -22.05
N TYR A 436 9.90 -12.29 -21.64
CA TYR A 436 9.53 -11.83 -20.31
C TYR A 436 10.18 -12.68 -19.21
N PHE A 437 9.99 -14.00 -19.27
CA PHE A 437 10.60 -14.92 -18.31
C PHE A 437 12.13 -14.81 -18.31
N ARG A 438 12.75 -14.75 -19.50
CA ARG A 438 14.21 -14.63 -19.62
C ARG A 438 14.74 -13.32 -19.01
N ILE A 439 14.03 -12.20 -19.18
CA ILE A 439 14.41 -10.92 -18.57
C ILE A 439 14.28 -11.04 -17.05
N LEU A 440 13.14 -11.54 -16.56
CA LEU A 440 12.88 -11.72 -15.13
C LEU A 440 13.96 -12.61 -14.46
N GLU A 441 14.42 -13.66 -15.14
CA GLU A 441 15.49 -14.53 -14.65
C GLU A 441 16.88 -13.89 -14.61
N SER A 442 17.08 -12.78 -15.33
CA SER A 442 18.36 -12.06 -15.39
C SER A 442 18.77 -11.56 -14.02
N LYS A 443 20.07 -11.61 -13.76
CA LYS A 443 20.66 -11.07 -12.52
C LYS A 443 20.57 -9.54 -12.42
N GLN A 444 20.32 -8.87 -13.55
CA GLN A 444 20.09 -7.42 -13.58
C GLN A 444 18.74 -7.03 -12.96
N VAL A 445 17.78 -7.95 -12.88
CA VAL A 445 16.49 -7.71 -12.24
C VAL A 445 16.63 -7.93 -10.74
N SER A 446 16.46 -6.84 -9.98
CA SER A 446 16.44 -6.86 -8.52
C SER A 446 15.24 -7.64 -7.98
N TYR A 447 15.31 -8.06 -6.71
CA TYR A 447 14.20 -8.74 -6.04
C TYR A 447 12.92 -7.92 -6.10
N THR A 448 12.96 -6.65 -5.71
CA THR A 448 11.77 -5.76 -5.72
C THR A 448 11.19 -5.59 -7.12
N MET A 449 12.04 -5.42 -8.15
CA MET A 449 11.58 -5.37 -9.55
C MET A 449 10.92 -6.69 -9.97
N ALA A 450 11.46 -7.82 -9.53
CA ALA A 450 10.88 -9.14 -9.77
C ALA A 450 9.51 -9.30 -9.09
N CYS A 451 9.33 -8.80 -7.87
CA CYS A 451 8.01 -8.77 -7.21
C CYS A 451 6.99 -7.93 -8.02
N PHE A 452 7.39 -6.78 -8.57
CA PHE A 452 6.52 -6.00 -9.47
C PHE A 452 6.20 -6.75 -10.77
N ALA A 453 7.19 -7.46 -11.34
CA ALA A 453 7.00 -8.29 -12.52
C ALA A 453 6.06 -9.49 -12.24
N GLU A 454 6.05 -9.99 -11.01
CA GLU A 454 5.24 -11.13 -10.60
C GLU A 454 3.74 -10.89 -10.76
N ILE A 455 3.30 -9.63 -10.57
CA ILE A 455 1.90 -9.18 -10.68
C ILE A 455 1.29 -9.57 -12.04
N HIS A 456 2.10 -9.66 -13.08
CA HIS A 456 1.65 -9.95 -14.44
C HIS A 456 1.78 -11.42 -14.84
N LEU A 457 2.41 -12.27 -14.02
CA LEU A 457 2.68 -13.67 -14.39
C LEU A 457 1.42 -14.47 -14.70
N GLY A 458 0.34 -14.25 -13.94
CA GLY A 458 -0.91 -14.96 -14.19
C GLY A 458 -1.52 -14.61 -15.56
N GLN A 459 -1.48 -13.33 -15.96
CA GLN A 459 -1.94 -12.91 -17.29
C GLN A 459 -1.01 -13.42 -18.39
N LEU A 460 0.31 -13.33 -18.18
CA LEU A 460 1.31 -13.84 -19.10
C LEU A 460 1.12 -15.35 -19.36
N ARG A 461 1.00 -16.15 -18.29
CA ARG A 461 0.77 -17.61 -18.35
C ARG A 461 -0.53 -17.95 -19.07
N ARG A 462 -1.58 -17.15 -18.84
CA ARG A 462 -2.85 -17.28 -19.55
C ARG A 462 -2.71 -17.05 -21.05
N SER A 463 -1.96 -16.02 -21.47
CA SER A 463 -1.71 -15.74 -22.89
C SER A 463 -0.84 -16.81 -23.55
N VAL A 464 0.13 -17.38 -22.81
CA VAL A 464 0.89 -18.57 -23.24
C VAL A 464 -0.05 -19.76 -23.42
N LEU A 465 -0.92 -20.05 -22.47
CA LEU A 465 -1.86 -21.17 -22.54
C LEU A 465 -2.81 -21.04 -23.74
N ARG A 466 -3.34 -19.84 -23.99
CA ARG A 466 -4.17 -19.54 -25.17
C ARG A 466 -3.41 -19.82 -26.47
N SER A 467 -2.16 -19.37 -26.55
CA SER A 467 -1.28 -19.58 -27.71
C SER A 467 -0.99 -21.07 -27.94
N LEU A 468 -0.67 -21.81 -26.88
CA LEU A 468 -0.44 -23.26 -26.94
C LEU A 468 -1.69 -24.00 -27.40
N LYS A 469 -2.86 -23.70 -26.82
CA LYS A 469 -4.11 -24.32 -27.25
C LYS A 469 -4.34 -24.10 -28.74
N LYS A 470 -4.19 -22.87 -29.23
CA LYS A 470 -4.40 -22.52 -30.64
C LYS A 470 -3.42 -23.26 -31.56
N ALA A 471 -2.14 -23.29 -31.21
CA ALA A 471 -1.09 -23.93 -32.02
C ALA A 471 -1.22 -25.46 -32.06
N TYR A 472 -1.71 -26.08 -30.98
CA TYR A 472 -1.80 -27.54 -30.85
C TYR A 472 -3.24 -28.07 -30.97
N THR A 473 -4.22 -27.27 -31.40
CA THR A 473 -5.57 -27.79 -31.69
C THR A 473 -5.54 -28.58 -33.00
N ARG A 474 -5.85 -29.88 -32.94
CA ARG A 474 -5.89 -30.78 -34.10
C ARG A 474 -7.31 -31.35 -34.30
N PRO A 475 -7.90 -31.31 -35.51
CA PRO A 475 -9.29 -31.73 -35.72
C PRO A 475 -9.59 -33.23 -35.56
N ARG A 476 -8.61 -34.13 -35.74
CA ARG A 476 -8.85 -35.59 -35.83
C ARG A 476 -8.21 -36.42 -34.71
N HIS A 477 -7.04 -36.01 -34.24
CA HIS A 477 -6.31 -36.71 -33.19
C HIS A 477 -5.87 -35.64 -32.20
N GLY A 478 -6.39 -35.66 -30.96
CA GLY A 478 -5.98 -34.71 -29.92
C GLY A 478 -4.45 -34.65 -29.81
N ALA A 479 -3.92 -33.48 -29.41
CA ALA A 479 -2.48 -33.29 -29.33
C ALA A 479 -1.85 -34.28 -28.33
N LYS A 480 -0.86 -35.05 -28.80
CA LYS A 480 -0.04 -35.94 -27.96
C LYS A 480 1.39 -35.40 -27.79
N ASP A 481 1.50 -34.07 -27.80
CA ASP A 481 2.79 -33.38 -27.86
C ASP A 481 3.15 -32.69 -26.52
N ILE A 482 2.15 -32.35 -25.70
CA ILE A 482 2.34 -31.51 -24.51
C ILE A 482 2.08 -32.33 -23.25
N THR A 483 3.16 -32.79 -22.63
CA THR A 483 3.16 -33.36 -21.27
C THR A 483 3.11 -32.26 -20.21
N PRO A 484 2.75 -32.55 -18.94
CA PRO A 484 2.85 -31.58 -17.84
C PRO A 484 4.24 -30.92 -17.74
N SER A 485 5.31 -31.71 -17.89
CA SER A 485 6.67 -31.20 -17.91
C SER A 485 6.94 -30.24 -19.08
N THR A 486 6.50 -30.60 -20.28
CA THR A 486 6.64 -29.75 -21.47
C THR A 486 5.83 -28.47 -21.33
N LEU A 487 4.62 -28.56 -20.78
CA LEU A 487 3.76 -27.42 -20.47
C LEU A 487 4.45 -26.48 -19.47
N ASN A 488 5.01 -27.02 -18.38
CA ASN A 488 5.64 -26.20 -17.36
C ASN A 488 6.90 -25.49 -17.88
N ARG A 489 7.60 -26.06 -18.87
CA ARG A 489 8.69 -25.36 -19.58
C ARG A 489 8.22 -24.07 -20.28
N PHE A 490 6.94 -23.98 -20.66
CA PHE A 490 6.35 -22.76 -21.21
C PHE A 490 5.76 -21.84 -20.14
N LEU A 491 5.09 -22.39 -19.11
CA LEU A 491 4.40 -21.61 -18.08
C LEU A 491 5.29 -21.15 -16.92
N ARG A 492 6.42 -21.82 -16.71
CA ARG A 492 7.44 -21.49 -15.70
C ARG A 492 6.84 -21.36 -14.29
N PHE A 493 6.05 -22.34 -13.87
CA PHE A 493 5.72 -22.53 -12.46
C PHE A 493 6.85 -23.24 -11.73
N ASP A 494 6.86 -23.15 -10.39
CA ASP A 494 7.90 -23.80 -9.59
C ASP A 494 7.75 -25.33 -9.63
N THR A 495 6.52 -25.84 -9.79
CA THR A 495 6.24 -27.28 -9.91
C THR A 495 5.32 -27.59 -11.09
N GLU A 496 5.37 -28.83 -11.58
CA GLU A 496 4.44 -29.31 -12.61
C GLU A 496 3.00 -29.37 -12.10
N ALA A 497 2.80 -29.62 -10.80
CA ALA A 497 1.48 -29.64 -10.17
C ALA A 497 0.78 -28.27 -10.28
N GLN A 498 1.48 -27.19 -9.97
CA GLN A 498 0.95 -25.82 -10.14
C GLN A 498 0.56 -25.53 -11.60
N ALA A 499 1.33 -26.02 -12.57
CA ALA A 499 1.00 -25.86 -13.99
C ALA A 499 -0.26 -26.65 -14.37
N ILE A 500 -0.44 -27.85 -13.83
CA ILE A 500 -1.66 -28.67 -14.00
C ILE A 500 -2.86 -27.94 -13.40
N ASP A 501 -2.77 -27.52 -12.13
CA ASP A 501 -3.85 -26.82 -11.42
C ASP A 501 -4.28 -25.56 -12.16
N PHE A 502 -3.32 -24.77 -12.65
CA PHE A 502 -3.60 -23.59 -13.45
C PHE A 502 -4.38 -23.92 -14.72
N VAL A 503 -4.01 -24.97 -15.44
CA VAL A 503 -4.69 -25.41 -16.66
C VAL A 503 -6.10 -25.93 -16.36
N GLU A 504 -6.28 -26.70 -15.29
CA GLU A 504 -7.57 -27.21 -14.83
C GLU A 504 -8.53 -26.09 -14.43
N GLN A 505 -8.04 -25.07 -13.72
CA GLN A 505 -8.81 -23.86 -13.42
C GLN A 505 -9.28 -23.13 -14.69
N HIS A 506 -8.51 -23.22 -15.78
CA HIS A 506 -8.86 -22.66 -17.10
C HIS A 506 -9.69 -23.64 -17.96
N GLY A 507 -10.24 -24.71 -17.37
CA GLY A 507 -11.20 -25.62 -18.01
C GLY A 507 -10.59 -26.58 -19.02
N LEU A 508 -9.26 -26.75 -19.01
CA LEU A 508 -8.58 -27.78 -19.78
C LEU A 508 -8.11 -28.89 -18.84
N GLY A 509 -8.09 -30.13 -19.32
CA GLY A 509 -7.62 -31.28 -18.58
C GLY A 509 -6.50 -32.01 -19.28
N PHE A 510 -6.13 -33.15 -18.71
CA PHE A 510 -5.15 -34.05 -19.29
C PHE A 510 -5.81 -35.38 -19.66
N SER A 511 -5.36 -35.94 -20.78
CA SER A 511 -5.78 -37.24 -21.30
C SER A 511 -4.64 -38.25 -21.21
N ASP A 512 -4.96 -39.48 -20.82
CA ASP A 512 -3.96 -40.54 -20.76
C ASP A 512 -3.53 -40.99 -22.16
N GLY A 513 -2.25 -41.26 -22.31
CA GLY A 513 -1.64 -41.75 -23.53
C GLY A 513 -0.40 -42.60 -23.23
N GLN A 514 0.27 -43.02 -24.31
CA GLN A 514 1.54 -43.74 -24.24
C GLN A 514 2.64 -42.86 -24.82
N GLY A 515 3.79 -42.84 -24.16
CA GLY A 515 5.00 -42.20 -24.65
C GLY A 515 5.71 -43.07 -25.70
N PRO A 516 6.83 -42.58 -26.28
CA PRO A 516 7.57 -43.27 -27.33
C PRO A 516 8.09 -44.66 -26.92
N SER A 517 8.34 -44.89 -25.63
CA SER A 517 8.78 -46.17 -25.07
C SER A 517 7.66 -47.00 -24.45
N GLY A 518 6.38 -46.62 -24.66
CA GLY A 518 5.21 -47.34 -24.16
C GLY A 518 4.85 -47.05 -22.70
N GLU A 519 5.56 -46.13 -22.05
CA GLU A 519 5.27 -45.65 -20.70
C GLU A 519 3.96 -44.83 -20.67
N PRO A 520 3.16 -44.93 -19.58
CA PRO A 520 1.95 -44.13 -19.45
C PRO A 520 2.31 -42.65 -19.26
N VAL A 521 1.79 -41.79 -20.13
CA VAL A 521 2.04 -40.34 -20.11
C VAL A 521 0.72 -39.60 -20.25
N ARG A 522 0.56 -38.49 -19.52
CA ARG A 522 -0.58 -37.59 -19.66
C ARG A 522 -0.27 -36.48 -20.66
N TYR A 523 -1.23 -36.17 -21.53
CA TYR A 523 -1.12 -35.09 -22.51
C TYR A 523 -2.24 -34.07 -22.33
N LEU A 524 -1.91 -32.78 -22.47
CA LEU A 524 -2.88 -31.69 -22.43
C LEU A 524 -3.98 -31.88 -23.49
N ASP A 525 -5.23 -31.91 -23.06
CA ASP A 525 -6.38 -32.01 -23.95
C ASP A 525 -6.77 -30.63 -24.49
N THR A 526 -6.25 -30.30 -25.68
CA THR A 526 -6.53 -29.02 -26.35
C THR A 526 -7.91 -28.95 -27.01
N SER A 527 -8.66 -30.05 -27.05
CA SER A 527 -10.01 -30.09 -27.61
C SER A 527 -11.03 -29.39 -26.71
N GLN A 528 -10.75 -29.34 -25.41
CA GLN A 528 -11.62 -28.73 -24.41
C GLN A 528 -11.70 -27.20 -24.59
N ARG A 529 -12.77 -26.62 -24.04
CA ARG A 529 -13.01 -25.19 -24.15
C ARG A 529 -12.30 -24.45 -23.01
N LEU A 530 -11.47 -23.47 -23.39
CA LEU A 530 -10.80 -22.59 -22.44
C LEU A 530 -11.81 -21.68 -21.72
N THR A 531 -11.70 -21.60 -20.41
CA THR A 531 -12.44 -20.68 -19.54
C THR A 531 -11.53 -19.56 -19.04
N TRP A 532 -12.14 -18.50 -18.51
CA TRP A 532 -11.42 -17.30 -18.05
C TRP A 532 -11.77 -17.01 -16.59
N PRO A 533 -11.26 -17.81 -15.63
CA PRO A 533 -11.46 -17.54 -14.21
C PRO A 533 -10.80 -16.21 -13.80
N ARG A 534 -11.06 -15.77 -12.57
CA ARG A 534 -10.24 -14.69 -11.98
C ARG A 534 -8.81 -15.20 -11.83
N ILE A 535 -7.83 -14.36 -12.21
CA ILE A 535 -6.41 -14.63 -11.94
C ILE A 535 -6.13 -14.18 -10.52
N HIS A 536 -5.47 -15.03 -9.77
CA HIS A 536 -4.88 -14.71 -8.47
C HIS A 536 -3.38 -14.49 -8.65
N HIS A 537 -2.81 -13.59 -7.84
CA HIS A 537 -1.37 -13.45 -7.70
C HIS A 537 -0.78 -14.78 -7.25
N SER A 538 0.37 -15.14 -7.81
CA SER A 538 1.00 -16.43 -7.55
C SER A 538 2.45 -16.21 -7.16
N PHE A 539 2.82 -16.64 -5.97
CA PHE A 539 4.21 -16.71 -5.53
C PHE A 539 5.04 -17.58 -6.48
N SER A 540 6.25 -17.12 -6.81
CA SER A 540 7.25 -17.91 -7.53
C SER A 540 8.60 -17.88 -6.85
N HIS A 541 9.02 -19.03 -6.34
CA HIS A 541 10.35 -19.20 -5.77
C HIS A 541 11.44 -19.11 -6.84
N GLN A 542 11.25 -19.78 -7.99
CA GLN A 542 12.27 -19.86 -9.03
C GLN A 542 12.48 -18.53 -9.78
N LEU A 543 11.47 -17.69 -9.90
CA LEU A 543 11.59 -16.43 -10.64
C LEU A 543 11.86 -15.24 -9.73
N VAL A 544 11.34 -15.24 -8.51
CA VAL A 544 11.31 -14.08 -7.62
C VAL A 544 12.05 -14.37 -6.31
N GLU A 545 11.56 -15.28 -5.45
CA GLU A 545 12.08 -15.43 -4.08
C GLU A 545 13.57 -15.76 -4.04
N ARG A 546 14.08 -16.56 -4.99
CA ARG A 546 15.52 -16.88 -5.04
C ARG A 546 16.43 -15.65 -5.11
N LYS A 547 15.92 -14.51 -5.62
CA LYS A 547 16.66 -13.25 -5.77
C LYS A 547 16.84 -12.53 -4.44
N ARG A 548 15.95 -12.80 -3.47
CA ARG A 548 16.01 -12.25 -2.11
C ARG A 548 17.25 -12.71 -1.37
N GLY A 549 17.70 -13.95 -1.63
CA GLY A 549 18.81 -14.57 -0.92
C GLY A 549 18.48 -14.77 0.56
N HIS A 550 19.37 -14.34 1.45
CA HIS A 550 19.21 -14.47 2.90
C HIS A 550 18.78 -13.16 3.59
N ARG A 551 18.28 -12.18 2.83
CA ARG A 551 17.95 -10.84 3.35
C ARG A 551 16.61 -10.85 4.06
N GLY A 552 16.57 -10.29 5.27
CA GLY A 552 15.34 -10.16 6.08
C GLY A 552 14.34 -9.17 5.49
N LEU A 553 13.14 -9.09 6.07
CA LEU A 553 12.12 -8.14 5.62
C LEU A 553 12.55 -6.67 5.71
N PRO A 554 13.20 -6.19 6.79
CA PRO A 554 13.65 -4.81 6.86
C PRO A 554 14.62 -4.46 5.72
N ASP A 555 15.56 -5.35 5.43
CA ASP A 555 16.56 -5.19 4.37
C ASP A 555 15.95 -4.99 2.99
N VAL A 556 14.99 -5.86 2.61
CA VAL A 556 14.37 -5.85 1.28
C VAL A 556 13.37 -4.71 1.11
N ILE A 557 12.85 -4.18 2.22
CA ILE A 557 11.91 -3.06 2.25
C ILE A 557 12.64 -1.71 2.21
N HIS A 558 13.78 -1.59 2.90
CA HIS A 558 14.58 -0.35 2.91
C HIS A 558 15.46 -0.18 1.68
N SER A 559 15.90 -1.27 1.05
CA SER A 559 16.91 -1.21 -0.01
C SER A 559 16.60 -2.12 -1.19
N THR A 560 17.07 -1.72 -2.37
CA THR A 560 17.00 -2.54 -3.58
C THR A 560 17.99 -3.71 -3.47
N ILE A 561 17.49 -4.93 -3.54
CA ILE A 561 18.34 -6.14 -3.43
C ILE A 561 18.70 -6.66 -4.82
N PRO A 562 19.99 -6.63 -5.23
CA PRO A 562 20.43 -7.22 -6.48
C PRO A 562 20.41 -8.75 -6.40
N ASP A 563 20.14 -9.43 -7.52
CA ASP A 563 20.14 -10.88 -7.58
C ASP A 563 21.57 -11.45 -7.55
N GLN A 564 21.96 -11.94 -6.38
CA GLN A 564 23.25 -12.62 -6.15
C GLN A 564 23.14 -14.15 -6.25
N SER A 565 21.99 -14.70 -6.62
CA SER A 565 21.79 -16.15 -6.64
C SER A 565 22.75 -16.83 -7.62
N THR A 566 23.32 -17.96 -7.21
CA THR A 566 24.03 -18.85 -8.13
C THR A 566 22.99 -19.55 -8.99
N GLN A 567 23.06 -19.39 -10.32
CA GLN A 567 22.21 -20.17 -11.23
C GLN A 567 22.49 -21.65 -10.95
N THR A 568 21.50 -22.37 -10.43
CA THR A 568 21.53 -23.83 -10.47
C THR A 568 21.47 -24.20 -11.95
N ALA A 569 22.54 -24.86 -12.41
CA ALA A 569 22.78 -25.23 -13.80
C ALA A 569 21.66 -26.09 -14.40
#